data_AF-A0AB37IXF1-F1
#
_entry.id   AF-A0AB37IXF1-F1
#
_cell.length_a   1.000
_cell.length_b   1.000
_cell.length_c   1.000
_cell.angle_alpha   90.00
_cell.angle_beta   90.00
_cell.angle_gamma   90.00
#
_symmetry.space_group_name_H-M   'P 1'
#
loop_
_entity.id
_entity.type
_entity.pdbx_description
1 polymer ?
#
loop_
_entity_poly.entity_id
_entity_poly.type
_entity_poly.pdbx_seq_one_letter_code
_entity_poly.pdbx_strand_id
1 'polypeptide(L)' 'GLFENWTLQGLLDELDTIERFESPEHGRLIGEVTKKQKDIYAKLGVESPSL' A
#
# COMPACT_ATOMS: atom_id res chain seq x y z
N GLY A 1 11.21 13.55 6.02
CA GLY A 1 11.47 12.41 5.12
C GLY A 1 10.72 11.16 5.56
N LEU A 2 10.61 10.14 4.69
CA LEU A 2 10.02 8.83 5.06
C LEU A 2 10.78 8.17 6.21
N PHE A 3 12.11 8.14 6.13
CA PHE A 3 13.00 7.54 7.15
C PHE A 3 13.09 8.32 8.47
N GLU A 4 12.52 9.52 8.55
CA GLU A 4 12.39 10.25 9.82
C GLU A 4 11.19 9.75 10.64
N ASN A 5 10.21 9.16 9.98
CA ASN A 5 8.96 8.70 10.61
C ASN A 5 8.83 7.17 10.60
N TRP A 6 9.68 6.48 9.84
CA TRP A 6 9.58 5.05 9.58
C TRP A 6 10.95 4.39 9.54
N THR A 7 11.07 3.23 10.17
CA THR A 7 12.16 2.30 9.85
C THR A 7 11.90 1.69 8.48
N LEU A 8 12.96 1.24 7.79
CA LEU A 8 12.81 0.54 6.52
C LEU A 8 11.88 -0.68 6.66
N GLN A 9 12.01 -1.43 7.76
CA GLN A 9 11.14 -2.57 8.04
C GLN A 9 9.68 -2.14 8.22
N GLY A 10 9.40 -1.13 9.06
CA GLY A 10 8.03 -0.68 9.29
C GLY A 10 7.37 -0.06 8.05
N LEU A 11 8.18 0.52 7.15
CA LEU A 11 7.71 0.97 5.85
C LEU A 11 7.29 -0.21 4.96
N LEU A 12 8.11 -1.27 4.92
CA LEU A 12 7.82 -2.47 4.15
C LEU A 12 6.58 -3.19 4.68
N ASP A 13 6.44 -3.34 6.00
CA ASP A 13 5.28 -3.98 6.63
C ASP A 13 3.96 -3.26 6.25
N GLU A 14 3.96 -1.93 6.24
CA GLU A 14 2.77 -1.12 5.89
C GLU A 14 2.41 -1.23 4.39
N LEU A 15 3.42 -1.39 3.52
CA LEU A 15 3.21 -1.60 2.08
C LEU A 15 2.77 -3.02 1.76
N ASP A 16 3.27 -4.02 2.48
CA ASP A 16 2.95 -5.45 2.29
C ASP A 16 1.52 -5.81 2.76
N THR A 17 0.88 -4.91 3.52
CA THR A 17 -0.53 -5.07 3.92
C THR A 17 -1.51 -4.90 2.73
N ILE A 18 -1.05 -4.40 1.57
CA ILE A 18 -1.90 -4.28 0.38
C ILE A 18 -2.03 -5.63 -0.30
N GLU A 19 -2.99 -6.42 0.18
CA GLU A 19 -3.33 -7.70 -0.43
C GLU A 19 -4.20 -7.48 -1.68
N ARG A 20 -3.70 -7.96 -2.81
CA ARG A 20 -4.45 -8.08 -4.06
C ARG A 20 -5.06 -9.48 -4.11
N PHE A 21 -6.37 -9.56 -3.91
CA PHE A 21 -7.11 -10.81 -3.97
C PHE A 21 -7.64 -11.04 -5.39
N GLU A 22 -7.29 -12.20 -5.95
CA GLU A 22 -7.92 -12.70 -7.17
C GLU A 22 -8.66 -13.99 -6.81
N SER A 23 -10.00 -13.96 -6.91
CA SER A 23 -10.82 -15.16 -6.84
C SER A 23 -11.43 -15.44 -8.21
N PRO A 24 -11.41 -16.69 -8.72
CA PRO A 24 -11.94 -17.04 -10.03
C PRO A 24 -13.39 -16.60 -10.26
N GLU A 25 -14.18 -16.47 -9.18
CA GLU A 25 -15.60 -16.11 -9.25
C GLU A 25 -15.91 -14.64 -8.90
N HIS A 26 -14.96 -13.89 -8.33
CA HIS A 26 -15.26 -12.56 -7.75
C HIS A 26 -14.41 -11.41 -8.34
N GLY A 27 -13.70 -11.64 -9.44
CA GLY A 27 -12.89 -10.60 -10.08
C GLY A 27 -11.67 -10.17 -9.25
N ARG A 28 -10.95 -9.16 -9.72
CA ARG A 28 -9.81 -8.57 -9.01
C ARG A 28 -10.34 -7.67 -7.90
N LEU A 29 -9.94 -7.93 -6.66
CA LEU A 29 -10.23 -7.08 -5.51
C LEU A 29 -8.90 -6.60 -4.93
N ILE A 30 -8.76 -5.29 -4.76
CA ILE A 30 -7.67 -4.72 -3.97
C ILE A 30 -8.25 -4.47 -2.58
N GLY A 31 -7.56 -4.94 -1.53
CA GLY A 31 -7.91 -4.61 -0.15
C GLY A 31 -7.96 -3.09 0.08
N GLU A 32 -8.56 -2.64 1.17
CA GLU A 32 -8.69 -1.21 1.43
C GLU A 32 -7.31 -0.53 1.50
N VAL A 33 -7.03 0.38 0.57
CA VAL A 33 -5.85 1.25 0.65
C VAL A 33 -6.12 2.34 1.68
N THR A 34 -5.47 2.23 2.83
CA THR A 34 -5.64 3.17 3.94
C THR A 34 -5.08 4.55 3.60
N LYS A 35 -5.55 5.61 4.28
CA LYS A 35 -5.00 6.98 4.12
C LYS A 35 -3.48 7.04 4.39
N LYS A 36 -2.99 6.22 5.31
CA LYS A 36 -1.58 6.13 5.71
C LYS A 36 -0.73 5.58 4.55
N GLN A 37 -1.23 4.56 3.86
CA GLN A 37 -0.58 4.02 2.66
C GLN A 37 -0.55 5.02 1.50
N LYS A 38 -1.65 5.75 1.26
CA LYS A 38 -1.69 6.81 0.22
C LYS A 38 -0.62 7.88 0.45
N ASP A 39 -0.42 8.29 1.71
CA ASP A 39 0.62 9.25 2.08
C ASP A 39 2.03 8.68 1.86
N ILE A 40 2.24 7.39 2.09
CA ILE A 40 3.50 6.70 1.78
C ILE A 40 3.78 6.70 0.27
N TYR A 41 2.80 6.31 -0.56
CA TYR A 41 2.94 6.35 -2.03
C TYR A 41 3.26 7.76 -2.54
N ALA A 42 2.55 8.77 -2.03
CA ALA A 42 2.81 10.17 -2.38
C ALA A 42 4.24 10.61 -2.00
N LYS A 43 4.73 10.20 -0.82
CA LYS A 43 6.10 10.49 -0.36
C LYS A 43 7.17 9.72 -1.13
N LEU A 44 6.83 8.56 -1.69
CA LEU A 44 7.69 7.78 -2.59
C LEU A 44 7.64 8.32 -4.04
N GLY A 45 6.73 9.25 -4.35
CA GLY A 45 6.56 9.80 -5.71
C GLY A 45 5.94 8.82 -6.69
N VAL A 46 5.20 7.83 -6.21
CA VAL A 46 4.53 6.79 -7.00
C VAL A 46 3.02 6.85 -6.79
N GLU A 47 2.24 6.44 -7.79
CA GLU A 47 0.79 6.36 -7.63
C GLU A 47 0.39 5.18 -6.76
N SER A 48 -0.61 5.38 -5.89
CA SER A 48 -1.19 4.30 -5.10
C SER A 48 -1.91 3.31 -6.01
N PRO A 49 -1.84 2.00 -5.74
CA PRO A 49 -2.56 1.00 -6.52
C PRO A 49 -4.06 1.30 -6.52
N SER A 50 -4.66 1.25 -7.70
CA SER A 50 -6.10 1.39 -7.93
C SER A 50 -6.61 0.19 -8.75
N LEU A 51 -7.90 -0.11 -8.61
CA LEU A 51 -8.58 -1.17 -9.35
C LEU A 51 -8.79 -0.80 -10.82
#